data_AF-A0A7J7N465-F1
#
_entry.id   AF-A0A7J7N465-F1
#
_cell.length_a   1.000
_cell.length_b   1.000
_cell.length_c   1.000
_cell.angle_alpha   90.00
_cell.angle_beta   90.00
_cell.angle_gamma   90.00
#
_symmetry.space_group_name_H-M   'P 1'
#
loop_
_entity.id
_entity.type
_entity.pdbx_description
1 polymer ?
#
loop_
_entity_poly.entity_id
_entity_poly.type
_entity_poly.pdbx_seq_one_letter_code
_entity_poly.pdbx_strand_id
1 'polypeptide(L)'
;MMKTQSLLSSLLVSLFLLLVLPNTSDDSISQTKGILGGWKPIKDVNDPHIQEIAKFAITEHNSQAKSEFKFQSVIKGESQVVSGINYHLNISAKLTGVSSEYEVVVWEKNWAGIKKLTSFRKI
;
A
#
# COMPACT_ATOMS: atom_id res chain seq x y z
N MET A 1 16.23 -12.27 30.85
CA MET A 1 15.28 -13.39 30.66
C MET A 1 14.63 -13.22 29.30
N MET A 2 15.17 -13.92 28.30
CA MET A 2 14.93 -13.69 26.87
C MET A 2 13.74 -14.56 26.42
N LYS A 3 12.65 -13.93 25.95
CA LYS A 3 11.44 -14.66 25.51
C LYS A 3 11.67 -15.28 24.13
N THR A 4 11.79 -16.60 24.10
CA THR A 4 11.85 -17.45 22.91
C THR A 4 10.48 -17.51 22.24
N GLN A 5 10.24 -16.69 21.22
CA GLN A 5 9.02 -16.72 20.39
C GLN A 5 9.30 -16.39 18.91
N SER A 6 10.42 -16.85 18.36
CA SER A 6 10.77 -16.52 16.97
C SER A 6 11.51 -17.66 16.29
N LEU A 7 10.87 -18.83 16.15
CA LEU A 7 11.31 -19.85 15.19
C LEU A 7 10.14 -20.70 14.63
N LEU A 8 8.96 -20.71 15.25
CA LEU A 8 7.82 -21.49 14.77
C LEU A 8 6.98 -20.81 13.67
N SER A 9 6.96 -19.47 13.56
CA SER A 9 6.18 -18.81 12.49
C SER A 9 6.87 -18.85 11.12
N SER A 10 8.19 -19.08 11.08
CA SER A 10 8.94 -19.13 9.82
C SER A 10 8.75 -20.46 9.08
N LEU A 11 8.43 -21.54 9.78
CA LEU A 11 8.25 -22.86 9.17
C LEU A 11 6.91 -22.99 8.44
N LEU A 12 5.88 -22.27 8.89
CA LEU A 12 4.55 -22.27 8.28
C LEU A 12 4.49 -21.47 6.97
N VAL A 13 5.39 -20.51 6.77
CA VAL A 13 5.52 -19.77 5.49
C VAL A 13 6.24 -20.61 4.43
N SER A 14 7.12 -21.54 4.84
CA SER A 14 7.92 -22.36 3.92
C SER A 14 7.21 -23.63 3.42
N LEU A 15 6.12 -24.06 4.05
CA LEU A 15 5.47 -25.33 3.71
C LEU A 15 4.43 -25.23 2.57
N PHE A 16 4.09 -24.02 2.13
CA PHE A 16 3.18 -23.80 0.99
C PHE A 16 3.87 -23.78 -0.39
N LEU A 17 5.16 -24.14 -0.47
CA LEU A 17 5.97 -24.02 -1.70
C LEU A 17 6.17 -25.33 -2.49
N LEU A 18 5.55 -26.45 -2.09
CA LEU A 18 5.84 -27.76 -2.72
C LEU A 18 4.56 -28.52 -3.02
N LEU A 19 3.84 -28.16 -4.09
CA LEU A 19 2.95 -29.06 -4.82
C LEU A 19 2.51 -28.42 -6.14
N VAL A 20 3.36 -28.48 -7.17
CA VAL A 20 2.92 -28.38 -8.57
C VAL A 20 3.71 -29.41 -9.38
N LEU A 21 3.02 -30.45 -9.86
CA LEU A 21 3.52 -31.41 -10.84
C LEU A 21 3.26 -30.86 -12.26
N PRO A 22 4.11 -31.13 -13.27
CA PRO A 22 3.96 -30.56 -14.61
C PRO A 22 3.09 -31.44 -15.49
N ASN A 23 2.01 -30.89 -16.05
CA ASN A 23 1.26 -31.49 -17.16
C ASN A 23 1.16 -30.48 -18.32
N THR A 24 1.94 -30.79 -19.37
CA THR A 24 1.78 -30.56 -20.83
C THR A 24 0.98 -29.38 -21.41
N SER A 25 1.67 -28.71 -22.35
CA SER A 25 1.22 -28.12 -23.63
C SER A 25 0.51 -26.76 -23.66
N ASP A 26 1.33 -25.75 -23.95
CA ASP A 26 1.12 -24.58 -24.83
C ASP A 26 -0.27 -23.94 -24.89
N ASP A 27 -0.47 -22.89 -24.08
CA ASP A 27 -1.01 -21.63 -24.58
C ASP A 27 -0.49 -20.47 -23.72
N SER A 28 -0.24 -19.34 -24.37
CA SER A 28 0.52 -18.18 -23.88
C SER A 28 -0.19 -17.38 -22.78
N ILE A 29 -0.12 -17.86 -21.53
CA ILE A 29 -0.45 -17.04 -20.36
C ILE A 29 0.84 -16.39 -19.87
N SER A 30 1.01 -15.09 -20.14
CA SER A 30 1.92 -14.24 -19.37
C SER A 30 1.41 -14.14 -17.93
N GLN A 31 1.53 -15.24 -17.18
CA GLN A 31 1.45 -15.22 -15.73
C GLN A 31 2.68 -14.45 -15.27
N THR A 32 2.51 -13.14 -15.08
CA THR A 32 3.42 -12.41 -14.20
C THR A 32 3.33 -13.10 -12.86
N LYS A 33 4.32 -13.96 -12.59
CA LYS A 33 4.56 -14.60 -11.31
C LYS A 33 4.54 -13.49 -10.26
N GLY A 34 3.39 -13.28 -9.63
CA GLY A 34 3.16 -12.16 -8.74
C GLY A 34 4.13 -12.28 -7.58
N ILE A 35 5.17 -11.45 -7.57
CA ILE A 35 6.17 -11.44 -6.51
C ILE A 35 5.42 -11.16 -5.21
N LEU A 36 5.36 -12.14 -4.31
CA LEU A 36 4.79 -11.96 -2.99
C LEU A 36 5.64 -10.92 -2.26
N GLY A 37 5.00 -9.86 -1.74
CA GLY A 37 5.69 -8.73 -1.11
C GLY A 37 6.21 -7.65 -2.08
N GLY A 38 6.03 -7.80 -3.40
CA GLY A 38 6.26 -6.71 -4.35
C GLY A 38 5.12 -5.68 -4.32
N TRP A 39 5.38 -4.49 -4.85
CA TRP A 39 4.32 -3.52 -5.13
C TRP A 39 3.37 -4.08 -6.18
N LYS A 40 2.07 -3.89 -5.96
CA LYS A 40 1.00 -4.34 -6.85
C LYS A 40 0.09 -3.16 -7.19
N PRO A 41 -0.28 -2.96 -8.46
CA PRO A 41 -1.16 -1.87 -8.83
C PRO A 41 -2.53 -2.02 -8.16
N ILE A 42 -3.06 -0.91 -7.67
CA ILE A 42 -4.43 -0.82 -7.17
C ILE A 42 -5.35 -0.71 -8.38
N LYS A 43 -6.27 -1.66 -8.54
CA LYS A 43 -7.18 -1.71 -9.71
C LYS A 43 -8.28 -0.66 -9.64
N ASP A 44 -8.89 -0.51 -8.47
CA ASP A 44 -9.93 0.48 -8.22
C ASP A 44 -9.43 1.51 -7.21
N VAL A 45 -9.03 2.67 -7.71
CA VAL A 45 -8.60 3.79 -6.86
C VAL A 45 -9.79 4.50 -6.20
N ASN A 46 -11.02 4.27 -6.67
CA ASN A 46 -12.23 4.81 -6.08
C ASN A 46 -12.79 3.92 -4.97
N ASP A 47 -12.17 2.77 -4.70
CA ASP A 47 -12.46 1.93 -3.56
C ASP A 47 -12.52 2.82 -2.28
N PRO A 48 -13.58 2.72 -1.46
CA PRO A 48 -13.76 3.57 -0.29
C PRO A 48 -12.58 3.56 0.68
N HIS A 49 -11.89 2.42 0.81
CA HIS A 49 -10.71 2.29 1.66
C HIS A 49 -9.53 3.08 1.09
N ILE A 50 -9.29 3.02 -0.21
CA ILE A 50 -8.22 3.79 -0.87
C ILE A 50 -8.48 5.29 -0.76
N GLN A 51 -9.74 5.70 -0.88
CA GLN A 51 -10.16 7.09 -0.64
C GLN A 51 -9.94 7.51 0.83
N GLU A 52 -10.22 6.63 1.79
CA GLU A 52 -9.92 6.87 3.21
C GLU A 52 -8.42 7.06 3.44
N ILE A 53 -7.57 6.19 2.87
CA ILE A 53 -6.12 6.28 2.98
C ILE A 53 -5.59 7.62 2.44
N ALA A 54 -6.08 8.08 1.29
CA ALA A 54 -5.69 9.36 0.73
C ALA A 54 -6.15 10.56 1.59
N LYS A 55 -7.37 10.52 2.13
CA LYS A 55 -7.88 11.54 3.04
C LYS A 55 -7.12 11.58 4.37
N PHE A 56 -6.74 10.41 4.89
CA PHE A 56 -5.86 10.29 6.05
C PHE A 56 -4.52 10.97 5.78
N ALA A 57 -3.89 10.71 4.63
CA ALA A 57 -2.60 11.33 4.27
C ALA A 57 -2.67 12.87 4.27
N ILE A 58 -3.73 13.45 3.70
CA ILE A 58 -3.95 14.90 3.68
C ILE A 58 -4.18 15.45 5.09
N THR A 59 -5.00 14.78 5.89
CA THR A 59 -5.32 15.20 7.26
C THR A 59 -4.07 15.19 8.14
N GLU A 60 -3.29 14.11 8.07
CA GLU A 60 -2.06 13.95 8.83
C GLU A 60 -1.00 14.97 8.40
N HIS A 61 -0.82 15.20 7.09
CA HIS A 61 0.11 16.21 6.59
C HIS A 61 -0.28 17.62 7.05
N ASN A 62 -1.55 17.98 6.94
CA ASN A 62 -2.05 19.29 7.39
C ASN A 62 -1.81 19.51 8.89
N SER A 63 -2.03 18.47 9.70
CA SER A 63 -1.73 18.51 11.14
C SER A 63 -0.23 18.73 11.41
N GLN A 64 0.64 17.98 10.74
CA GLN A 64 2.09 18.03 10.94
C GLN A 64 2.74 19.32 10.41
N ALA A 65 2.35 19.75 9.21
CA ALA A 65 2.96 20.87 8.49
C ALA A 65 2.23 22.21 8.71
N LYS A 66 1.12 22.22 9.45
CA LYS A 66 0.24 23.39 9.62
C LYS A 66 -0.21 23.98 8.28
N SER A 67 -0.56 23.10 7.34
CA SER A 67 -1.04 23.43 5.99
C SER A 67 -2.54 23.19 5.84
N GLU A 68 -3.11 23.65 4.71
CA GLU A 68 -4.55 23.53 4.43
C GLU A 68 -4.82 22.86 3.07
N PHE A 69 -4.14 21.75 2.80
CA PHE A 69 -4.41 20.95 1.61
C PHE A 69 -5.85 20.42 1.62
N LYS A 70 -6.52 20.50 0.48
CA LYS A 70 -7.83 19.88 0.23
C LYS A 70 -7.66 18.71 -0.72
N PHE A 71 -8.06 17.53 -0.27
CA PHE A 71 -8.09 16.32 -1.10
C PHE A 71 -9.03 16.53 -2.30
N GLN A 72 -8.62 16.08 -3.50
CA GLN A 72 -9.48 16.11 -4.69
C GLN A 72 -9.74 14.71 -5.24
N SER A 73 -8.69 13.93 -5.50
CA SER A 73 -8.83 12.58 -6.05
C SER A 73 -7.57 11.74 -5.88
N VAL A 74 -7.71 10.43 -6.01
CA VAL A 74 -6.60 9.50 -6.22
C VAL A 74 -6.48 9.27 -7.73
N ILE A 75 -5.27 9.43 -8.27
CA ILE A 75 -5.00 9.32 -9.72
C ILE A 75 -4.62 7.88 -10.05
N LYS A 76 -3.68 7.33 -9.29
CA LYS A 76 -3.18 5.96 -9.40
C LYS A 76 -2.54 5.56 -8.07
N GLY A 77 -2.31 4.27 -7.90
CA GLY A 77 -1.56 3.81 -6.75
C GLY A 77 -1.20 2.35 -6.84
N GLU A 78 -0.36 1.96 -5.89
CA GLU A 78 0.09 0.61 -5.69
C GLU A 78 0.11 0.28 -4.19
N SER A 79 -0.04 -0.99 -3.87
CA SER A 79 0.03 -1.49 -2.50
C SER A 79 1.07 -2.58 -2.36
N GLN A 80 1.64 -2.68 -1.16
CA GLN A 80 2.66 -3.68 -0.84
C GLN A 80 2.39 -4.27 0.54
N VAL A 81 2.38 -5.59 0.61
CA VAL A 81 2.29 -6.33 1.88
C VAL A 81 3.67 -6.38 2.53
N VAL A 82 3.74 -5.95 3.79
CA VAL A 82 4.91 -5.99 4.67
C VAL A 82 4.46 -6.48 6.05
N SER A 83 5.05 -5.99 7.15
CA SER A 83 4.47 -6.09 8.50
C SER A 83 3.24 -5.18 8.67
N GLY A 84 2.32 -5.19 7.70
CA GLY A 84 1.26 -4.19 7.45
C GLY A 84 1.03 -4.07 5.95
N ILE A 85 0.38 -2.99 5.51
CA ILE A 85 0.21 -2.65 4.10
C ILE A 85 0.75 -1.23 3.87
N ASN A 86 1.65 -1.07 2.91
CA ASN A 86 1.96 0.24 2.36
C ASN A 86 0.98 0.55 1.23
N TYR A 87 0.43 1.75 1.21
CA TYR A 87 -0.29 2.32 0.07
C TYR A 87 0.53 3.50 -0.45
N HIS A 88 1.00 3.37 -1.68
CA HIS A 88 1.73 4.40 -2.40
C HIS A 88 0.81 4.97 -3.46
N LEU A 89 0.39 6.23 -3.26
CA LEU A 89 -0.66 6.85 -4.05
C LEU A 89 -0.14 8.14 -4.69
N ASN A 90 -0.48 8.35 -5.95
CA ASN A 90 -0.46 9.67 -6.56
C ASN A 90 -1.85 10.28 -6.40
N ILE A 91 -1.92 11.46 -5.78
CA ILE A 91 -3.17 12.16 -5.49
C ILE A 91 -3.14 13.57 -6.10
N SER A 92 -4.32 14.08 -6.45
CA SER A 92 -4.51 15.51 -6.69
C SER A 92 -4.95 16.18 -5.40
N ALA A 93 -4.27 17.26 -5.02
CA ALA A 93 -4.62 18.06 -3.86
C ALA A 93 -4.52 19.55 -4.19
N LYS A 94 -5.34 20.34 -3.50
CA LYS A 94 -5.41 21.79 -3.70
C LYS A 94 -4.87 22.52 -2.48
N LEU A 95 -3.89 23.39 -2.67
CA LEU A 95 -3.36 24.30 -1.65
C LEU A 95 -3.53 25.74 -2.12
N THR A 96 -4.10 26.61 -1.28
CA THR A 96 -4.25 28.05 -1.56
C THR A 96 -4.81 28.37 -2.96
N GLY A 97 -5.79 27.58 -3.43
CA GLY A 97 -6.40 27.79 -4.75
C GLY A 97 -5.74 27.04 -5.91
N VAL A 98 -4.54 26.51 -5.74
CA VAL A 98 -3.77 25.83 -6.79
C VAL A 98 -3.85 24.32 -6.61
N SER A 99 -4.29 23.60 -7.64
CA SER A 99 -4.26 22.15 -7.71
C SER A 99 -2.89 21.66 -8.19
N SER A 100 -2.36 20.63 -7.55
CA SER A 100 -1.11 19.97 -7.94
C SER A 100 -1.16 18.49 -7.58
N GLU A 101 -0.29 17.71 -8.19
CA GLU A 101 -0.14 16.28 -7.89
C GLU A 101 0.90 16.04 -6.80
N TYR A 102 0.62 15.06 -5.96
CA TYR A 102 1.45 14.68 -4.84
C TYR A 102 1.57 13.17 -4.79
N GLU A 103 2.75 12.71 -4.42
CA GLU A 103 3.00 11.33 -4.05
C GLU A 103 2.91 11.20 -2.53
N VAL A 104 2.12 10.24 -2.06
CA VAL A 104 1.95 9.95 -0.63
C VAL A 104 2.15 8.47 -0.36
N VAL A 105 2.75 8.16 0.80
CA VAL A 105 2.87 6.78 1.28
C VAL A 105 2.28 6.67 2.68
N VAL A 106 1.26 5.85 2.83
CA VAL A 106 0.62 5.53 4.10
C VAL A 106 0.86 4.07 4.43
N TRP A 107 1.38 3.82 5.62
CA TRP A 107 1.49 2.47 6.16
C TRP A 107 0.35 2.19 7.13
N GLU A 108 -0.33 1.06 6.96
CA GLU A 108 -1.48 0.65 7.74
C GLU A 108 -1.31 -0.75 8.35
N LYS A 109 -1.77 -0.91 9.58
CA LYS A 109 -2.11 -2.21 10.19
C LYS A 109 -3.58 -2.19 10.57
N ASN A 110 -4.45 -2.72 9.70
CA ASN A 110 -5.90 -2.65 9.91
C ASN A 110 -6.33 -3.35 11.22
N TRP A 111 -5.72 -4.50 11.55
CA TRP A 111 -6.03 -5.30 12.74
C TRP A 111 -5.60 -4.64 14.05
N ALA A 112 -4.77 -3.59 13.98
CA ALA A 112 -4.35 -2.81 15.12
C ALA A 112 -4.95 -1.39 15.11
N GLY A 113 -5.72 -1.02 14.09
CA GLY A 113 -6.24 0.34 13.91
C GLY A 113 -5.16 1.40 13.72
N ILE A 114 -3.98 1.04 13.22
CA ILE A 114 -2.84 1.96 13.07
C ILE A 114 -2.73 2.39 11.61
N LYS A 115 -2.62 3.71 11.38
CA LYS A 115 -2.21 4.33 10.12
C LYS A 115 -1.08 5.32 10.38
N LYS A 116 -0.11 5.42 9.47
CA LYS A 116 0.99 6.38 9.57
C LYS A 116 1.34 6.95 8.21
N LEU A 117 1.37 8.28 8.10
CA LEU A 117 1.94 8.96 6.93
C LEU A 117 3.47 8.83 7.00
N THR A 118 4.06 8.26 5.95
CA THR A 118 5.51 8.00 5.88
C THR A 118 6.20 8.84 4.80
N SER A 119 5.45 9.33 3.82
CA SER A 119 5.93 10.25 2.79
C SER A 119 4.79 11.13 2.28
N PHE A 120 5.09 12.40 2.02
CA PHE A 120 4.21 13.34 1.31
C PHE A 120 5.11 14.30 0.52
N ARG A 121 5.10 14.22 -0.80
CA ARG A 121 5.93 15.08 -1.66
C ARG A 121 5.19 15.52 -2.92
N LYS A 122 5.54 16.70 -3.43
CA LYS A 122 5.05 17.18 -4.71
C LYS A 122 5.70 16.39 -5.86
N ILE A 123 4.96 16.18 -6.94
CA ILE A 123 5.43 15.59 -8.21
C ILE A 123 5.71 16.70 -9.22
#